data_AF-A0A523P1S0-F1
#
_entry.id   AF-A0A523P1S0-F1
#
_cell.length_a   1.000
_cell.length_b   1.000
_cell.length_c   1.000
_cell.angle_alpha   90.00
_cell.angle_beta   90.00
_cell.angle_gamma   90.00
#
_symmetry.space_group_name_H-M   'P 1'
#
loop_
_entity.id
_entity.type
_entity.pdbx_description
1 polymer ?
#
loop_
_entity_poly.entity_id
_entity_poly.type
_entity_poly.pdbx_seq_one_letter_code
_entity_poly.pdbx_strand_id
1 'polypeptide(L)' 'MEKLMPTKRLIDERDIDDLLASLTDSQIAGLFGVPEAEVATIRRRRRAGQTHASPNPNQGDGADGSNKNS' A
#
# COMPACT_ATOMS: atom_id res chain seq x y z
N MET A 1 12.75 35.46 18.25
CA MET A 1 12.67 34.01 18.00
C MET A 1 11.42 33.78 17.18
N GLU A 2 11.53 33.67 15.85
CA GLU A 2 10.39 33.41 14.98
C GLU A 2 9.94 31.95 15.16
N LYS A 3 8.68 31.78 15.56
CA LYS A 3 8.05 30.47 15.75
C LYS A 3 7.68 29.94 14.38
N LEU A 4 8.39 28.90 13.90
CA LEU A 4 7.97 28.18 12.68
C LEU A 4 6.55 27.65 12.91
N MET A 5 5.59 28.22 12.18
CA MET A 5 4.22 27.71 12.15
C MET A 5 4.23 26.43 11.30
N PRO A 6 3.63 25.33 11.76
CA PRO A 6 3.51 24.13 10.94
C PRO A 6 2.67 24.48 9.71
N THR A 7 3.31 24.50 8.55
CA THR A 7 2.61 24.62 7.28
C THR A 7 1.72 23.40 7.13
N LYS A 8 0.41 23.63 7.00
CA LYS A 8 -0.59 22.58 6.78
C LYS A 8 -0.22 21.88 5.47
N ARG A 9 0.48 20.75 5.57
CA ARG A 9 0.81 19.92 4.40
C ARG A 9 -0.50 19.40 3.80
N LEU A 10 -0.60 19.48 2.48
CA LEU A 10 -1.70 18.87 1.75
C LEU A 10 -1.51 17.36 1.87
N ILE A 11 -2.40 16.69 2.62
CA ILE A 11 -2.38 15.24 2.78
C ILE A 11 -3.00 14.65 1.51
N ASP A 12 -2.25 13.82 0.79
CA ASP A 12 -2.77 13.08 -0.35
C ASP A 12 -3.22 11.65 0.05
N GLU A 13 -3.86 10.94 -0.88
CA GLU A 13 -4.42 9.62 -0.61
C GLU A 13 -3.34 8.56 -0.31
N ARG A 14 -2.12 8.75 -0.82
CA ARG A 14 -0.97 7.87 -0.55
C ARG A 14 -0.44 8.09 0.86
N ASP A 15 -0.40 9.34 1.32
CA ASP A 15 -0.03 9.66 2.70
C ASP A 15 -0.98 8.97 3.70
N ILE A 16 -2.26 8.88 3.36
CA ILE A 16 -3.28 8.19 4.18
C ILE A 16 -3.03 6.68 4.17
N ASP A 17 -2.75 6.09 3.01
CA ASP A 17 -2.48 4.67 2.89
C ASP A 17 -1.18 4.26 3.63
N ASP A 18 -0.13 5.08 3.56
CA ASP A 18 1.12 4.86 4.28
C ASP A 18 0.93 4.96 5.80
N LEU A 19 0.13 5.93 6.25
CA LEU A 19 -0.23 6.04 7.66
C LEU A 19 -1.02 4.80 8.12
N LEU A 20 -2.03 4.38 7.35
CA LEU A 20 -2.82 3.18 7.65
C LEU A 20 -2.00 1.89 7.57
N ALA A 21 -0.94 1.84 6.76
CA ALA A 21 0.01 0.73 6.70
C ALA A 21 0.91 0.69 7.95
N SER A 22 1.26 1.86 8.50
CA SER A 22 2.11 1.97 9.70
C SER A 22 1.41 1.58 11.01
N LEU A 23 0.08 1.64 11.05
CA LEU A 23 -0.71 1.32 12.24
C LEU A 23 -0.99 -0.18 12.39
N THR A 24 -1.11 -0.65 13.63
CA THR A 24 -1.54 -2.01 13.95
C THR A 24 -3.06 -2.16 13.79
N ASP A 25 -3.53 -3.39 13.61
CA ASP A 25 -4.96 -3.68 13.48
C ASP A 25 -5.73 -3.23 14.74
N SER A 26 -5.12 -3.35 15.93
CA SER A 26 -5.64 -2.88 17.21
C SER A 26 -5.79 -1.36 17.30
N GLN A 27 -4.81 -0.61 16.77
CA GLN A 27 -4.86 0.85 16.73
C GLN A 27 -5.94 1.34 15.77
N ILE A 28 -6.03 0.73 14.59
CA ILE A 28 -7.06 1.05 13.59
C ILE A 28 -8.45 0.69 14.15
N ALA A 29 -8.61 -0.49 14.76
CA ALA A 29 -9.83 -0.91 15.42
C ALA A 29 -10.30 0.11 16.47
N GLY A 30 -9.39 0.58 17.32
CA GLY A 30 -9.68 1.60 18.32
C GLY A 30 -10.07 2.97 17.74
N LEU A 31 -9.45 3.38 16.62
CA LEU A 31 -9.75 4.66 15.96
C LEU A 31 -11.13 4.67 15.28
N PHE A 32 -11.52 3.55 14.68
CA PHE A 32 -12.75 3.43 13.90
C PHE A 32 -13.91 2.77 14.66
N GLY A 33 -13.67 2.27 15.88
CA GLY A 33 -14.68 1.59 16.69
C GLY A 33 -15.14 0.26 16.10
N VAL A 34 -14.28 -0.40 15.32
CA VAL A 34 -14.55 -1.68 14.67
C VAL A 34 -13.71 -2.80 15.29
N PRO A 35 -14.10 -4.07 15.17
CA PRO A 35 -13.28 -5.19 15.64
C PRO A 35 -11.98 -5.35 14.84
N GLU A 36 -10.91 -5.81 15.49
CA GLU A 36 -9.63 -6.10 14.82
C GLU A 36 -9.77 -7.09 13.65
N ALA A 37 -10.65 -8.09 13.80
CA ALA A 37 -10.93 -9.07 12.75
C ALA A 37 -11.51 -8.44 11.47
N GLU A 38 -12.25 -7.34 11.61
CA GLU A 38 -12.79 -6.59 10.48
C GLU A 38 -11.67 -5.84 9.75
N VAL A 39 -10.77 -5.19 10.49
CA VAL A 39 -9.57 -4.53 9.94
C VAL A 39 -8.69 -5.52 9.18
N ALA A 40 -8.45 -6.71 9.75
CA ALA A 40 -7.67 -7.77 9.11
C ALA A 40 -8.33 -8.25 7.80
N THR A 41 -9.67 -8.34 7.78
CA THR A 41 -10.44 -8.71 6.59
C THR A 41 -10.31 -7.67 5.49
N ILE A 42 -10.40 -6.37 5.84
CA ILE A 42 -10.23 -5.25 4.91
C ILE A 42 -8.81 -5.26 4.32
N ARG A 43 -7.78 -5.45 5.15
CA ARG A 43 -6.38 -5.58 4.71
C ARG A 43 -6.17 -6.75 3.75
N ARG A 44 -6.75 -7.92 4.06
CA ARG A 44 -6.71 -9.09 3.18
C ARG A 44 -7.40 -8.80 1.84
N ARG A 45 -8.56 -8.15 1.84
CA ARG A 45 -9.30 -7.80 0.62
C ARG A 45 -8.55 -6.81 -0.26
N ARG A 46 -7.90 -5.79 0.32
CA ARG A 46 -7.04 -4.86 -0.42
C ARG A 46 -5.86 -5.57 -1.08
N ARG A 47 -5.17 -6.48 -0.37
CA ARG A 47 -4.09 -7.29 -0.96
C ARG A 47 -4.58 -8.19 -2.09
N ALA A 48 -5.73 -8.84 -1.92
CA ALA A 48 -6.34 -9.67 -2.96
C ALA A 48 -6.86 -8.86 -4.17
N GLY A 49 -7.23 -7.59 -3.97
CA GLY A 49 -7.60 -6.67 -5.06
C GLY A 49 -6.38 -6.13 -5.83
N GLN A 50 -5.21 -6.03 -5.19
CA GLN A 50 -3.96 -5.59 -5.83
C GLN A 50 -3.27 -6.69 -6.65
N THR A 51 -3.56 -7.97 -6.41
CA THR A 51 -3.07 -9.08 -7.27
C THR A 51 -3.76 -9.16 -8.63
N HIS A 52 -4.77 -8.33 -8.88
CA HIS A 52 -5.33 -8.07 -10.21
C HIS A 52 -4.98 -6.66 -10.73
N ALA A 53 -3.89 -6.06 -10.24
CA ALA A 53 -3.19 -5.08 -11.06
C ALA A 53 -2.70 -5.83 -12.31
N SER A 54 -3.36 -5.55 -13.44
CA SER A 54 -3.04 -6.04 -14.78
C SER A 54 -1.53 -6.25 -14.94
N PRO A 55 -1.05 -7.38 -15.50
CA PRO A 55 0.34 -7.45 -15.91
C PRO A 55 0.56 -6.25 -16.83
N ASN A 56 1.42 -5.32 -16.42
CA ASN A 56 1.85 -4.25 -17.30
C ASN A 56 2.51 -4.94 -18.49
N PRO A 57 1.94 -4.92 -19.72
CA PRO A 57 2.50 -5.63 -20.86
C PRO A 57 3.83 -5.01 -21.35
N ASN A 58 4.35 -4.01 -20.64
CA ASN A 58 5.52 -3.25 -21.03
C ASN A 58 6.74 -3.42 -20.10
N GLN A 59 6.74 -4.41 -19.20
CA GLN A 59 8.01 -4.92 -18.64
C GLN A 59 8.64 -5.85 -19.69
N GLY A 60 9.38 -5.25 -20.61
CA GLY A 60 10.37 -5.96 -21.42
C GLY A 60 11.45 -6.50 -20.50
N ASP A 61 11.28 -7.74 -20.05
CA ASP A 61 12.41 -8.55 -19.61
C ASP A 61 13.31 -8.79 -20.81
N GLY A 62 14.36 -7.98 -20.88
CA GLY A 62 15.41 -8.07 -21.86
C GLY A 62 16.01 -9.47 -21.88
N ALA A 63 16.02 -10.03 -23.08
CA ALA A 63 16.90 -11.06 -23.60
C ALA A 63 18.03 -11.53 -22.66
N ASP A 64 18.05 -12.83 -22.37
CA ASP A 64 19.28 -13.60 -22.54
C ASP A 64 18.95 -14.92 -23.25
N GLY A 65 19.52 -15.05 -24.44
CA GLY A 65 19.33 -16.18 -25.32
C GLY A 65 20.18 -17.36 -24.87
N SER A 66 19.57 -18.53 -24.76
CA SER A 66 20.30 -19.79 -24.84
C SER A 66 19.46 -20.81 -25.60
N ASN A 67 19.41 -20.60 -26.91
CA ASN A 67 19.19 -21.65 -27.89
C ASN A 67 20.50 -22.43 -28.05
N LYS A 68 20.48 -23.75 -27.80
CA LYS A 68 20.95 -24.76 -28.77
C LYS A 68 20.74 -26.17 -28.23
N ASN A 69 19.82 -26.86 -28.91
CA ASN A 69 19.89 -28.28 -29.21
C ASN A 69 21.33 -28.76 -29.46
N SER A 70 21.75 -29.82 -28.79
CA SER A 70 22.60 -30.91 -29.31
C SER A 70 22.51 -32.11 -28.37
#